data_AF-A0AAV1SFG0-F1
#
_entry.id   AF-A0AAV1SFG0-F1
#
_cell.length_a   1.000
_cell.length_b   1.000
_cell.length_c   1.000
_cell.angle_alpha   90.00
_cell.angle_beta   90.00
_cell.angle_gamma   90.00
#
_symmetry.space_group_name_H-M   'P 1'
#
loop_
_entity.id
_entity.type
_entity.pdbx_description
1 polymer ?
#
loop_
_entity_poly.entity_id
_entity_poly.type
_entity_poly.pdbx_seq_one_letter_code
_entity_poly.pdbx_strand_id
1 'polypeptide(L)'
;MAKPRKPKTEDAKPENSGAVVRHQKLCLSVDIDKRQIYGYTELEIAVPDIGIVGLHAENLGIESVFVDGEATEFEYYPHQQQNADSEKRWSSVSSPSSAADAAGAAYLSALERERVPNLLINCCKAFRVPNEVQEVGNLENGVPSSGEPKQNVKLVRINYWVDKAETGIHFDNEVLHTDNQIRRARCWFPCMDEGFQRCCYDLEFTVAHNLVAVSSGSLLYQVLSKDDPPHKTYVYRLDVPVTAQWISLVVAPFEILPDPHVGLISHVCLPANLPKLQNTVEFFHNAFNHYEEYLDAKFPFGSYTQVFLAPEMTVSSKSLGASMGVFSSEVLYDDTVIDQDSLGAARMPLTIDKREASMIMSFISPKIK
;
A
#
# COMPACT_ATOMS: atom_id res chain seq x y z
N MET A 1 55.73 25.59 -10.53
CA MET A 1 54.47 26.15 -10.00
C MET A 1 53.46 26.22 -11.13
N ALA A 2 52.44 25.35 -11.12
CA ALA A 2 51.30 25.41 -12.05
C ALA A 2 50.03 25.62 -11.22
N LYS A 3 49.23 26.62 -11.59
CA LYS A 3 48.03 27.04 -10.85
C LYS A 3 46.94 25.96 -10.88
N PRO A 4 46.22 25.72 -9.77
CA PRO A 4 45.10 24.78 -9.75
C PRO A 4 43.91 25.32 -10.56
N ARG A 5 43.35 24.48 -11.43
CA ARG A 5 42.07 24.74 -12.12
C ARG A 5 40.93 24.61 -11.10
N LYS A 6 40.10 25.65 -10.99
CA LYS A 6 38.80 25.58 -10.29
C LYS A 6 37.90 24.56 -11.00
N PRO A 7 37.21 23.66 -10.27
CA PRO A 7 36.14 22.87 -10.86
C PRO A 7 35.00 23.80 -11.27
N LYS A 8 34.50 23.62 -12.50
CA LYS A 8 33.23 24.22 -12.94
C LYS A 8 32.13 23.53 -12.15
N THR A 9 31.34 24.30 -11.40
CA THR A 9 30.03 23.88 -10.94
C THR A 9 29.19 23.64 -12.19
N GLU A 10 28.89 22.37 -12.49
CA GLU A 10 27.81 22.06 -13.40
C GLU A 10 26.53 22.52 -12.71
N ASP A 11 25.93 23.60 -13.21
CA ASP A 11 24.56 23.96 -12.87
C ASP A 11 23.68 22.76 -13.24
N ALA A 12 23.31 21.97 -12.23
CA ALA A 12 22.32 20.93 -12.37
C ALA A 12 21.02 21.62 -12.83
N LYS A 13 20.68 21.44 -14.11
CA LYS A 13 19.31 21.62 -14.58
C LYS A 13 18.39 20.88 -13.59
N PRO A 14 17.29 21.47 -13.12
CA PRO A 14 16.33 20.72 -12.34
C PRO A 14 15.90 19.54 -13.21
N GLU A 15 16.20 18.32 -12.76
CA GLU A 15 15.61 17.12 -13.33
C GLU A 15 14.10 17.37 -13.38
N ASN A 16 13.47 17.12 -14.54
CA ASN A 16 12.01 17.23 -14.70
C ASN A 16 11.38 16.56 -13.48
N SER A 17 10.77 17.34 -12.58
CA SER A 17 10.18 16.81 -11.37
C SER A 17 9.05 15.88 -11.79
N GLY A 18 9.23 14.58 -11.61
CA GLY A 18 8.19 13.59 -11.87
C GLY A 18 6.92 13.89 -11.05
N ALA A 19 5.84 13.18 -11.36
CA ALA A 19 4.63 13.28 -10.55
C ALA A 19 4.94 12.93 -9.08
N VAL A 20 4.31 13.63 -8.14
CA VAL A 20 4.43 13.31 -6.69
C VAL A 20 3.03 13.19 -6.10
N VAL A 21 2.70 12.02 -5.53
CA VAL A 21 1.46 11.83 -4.76
C VAL A 21 1.65 12.45 -3.38
N ARG A 22 0.73 13.30 -2.97
CA ARG A 22 0.72 13.93 -1.64
C ARG A 22 -0.18 13.17 -0.67
N HIS A 23 -1.30 12.67 -1.17
CA HIS A 23 -2.30 11.93 -0.39
C HIS A 23 -3.03 10.96 -1.31
N GLN A 24 -3.43 9.80 -0.79
CA GLN A 24 -4.22 8.82 -1.52
C GLN A 24 -5.37 8.27 -0.67
N LYS A 25 -6.61 8.40 -1.15
CA LYS A 25 -7.78 7.76 -0.58
C LYS A 25 -8.10 6.47 -1.33
N LEU A 26 -8.36 5.39 -0.60
CA LEU A 26 -8.97 4.15 -1.13
C LEU A 26 -10.38 4.02 -0.58
N CYS A 27 -11.36 3.78 -1.46
CA CYS A 27 -12.75 3.52 -1.08
C CYS A 27 -13.23 2.28 -1.81
N LEU A 28 -13.16 1.13 -1.14
CA LEU A 28 -13.35 -0.18 -1.75
C LEU A 28 -14.47 -0.97 -1.06
N SER A 29 -15.24 -1.67 -1.87
CA SER A 29 -16.21 -2.67 -1.43
C SER A 29 -15.63 -4.06 -1.70
N VAL A 30 -15.79 -4.96 -0.73
CA VAL A 30 -15.32 -6.35 -0.81
C VAL A 30 -16.52 -7.28 -0.79
N ASP A 31 -16.68 -8.04 -1.87
CA ASP A 31 -17.67 -9.10 -2.02
C ASP A 31 -16.93 -10.44 -1.96
N ILE A 32 -16.92 -11.06 -0.78
CA ILE A 32 -16.24 -12.34 -0.51
C ILE A 32 -16.86 -13.46 -1.35
N ASP A 33 -18.19 -13.50 -1.47
CA ASP A 33 -18.91 -14.57 -2.18
C ASP A 33 -18.58 -14.56 -3.67
N LYS A 34 -18.52 -13.38 -4.27
CA LYS A 34 -18.11 -13.21 -5.67
C LYS A 34 -16.59 -13.17 -5.85
N ARG A 35 -15.81 -13.15 -4.77
CA ARG A 35 -14.36 -12.92 -4.77
C ARG A 35 -13.99 -11.64 -5.54
N GLN A 36 -14.73 -10.56 -5.30
CA GLN A 36 -14.63 -9.31 -6.02
C GLN A 36 -14.28 -8.15 -5.10
N ILE A 37 -13.51 -7.21 -5.65
CA ILE A 37 -13.19 -5.93 -5.00
C ILE A 37 -13.35 -4.86 -6.05
N TYR A 38 -14.07 -3.81 -5.69
CA TYR A 38 -14.38 -2.73 -6.60
C TYR A 38 -14.60 -1.43 -5.83
N GLY A 39 -14.45 -0.31 -6.52
CA GLY A 39 -14.63 1.00 -5.91
C GLY A 39 -13.76 2.01 -6.62
N TYR A 40 -13.12 2.88 -5.85
CA TYR A 40 -12.32 3.93 -6.41
C TYR A 40 -11.13 4.33 -5.54
N THR A 41 -10.14 4.94 -6.17
CA THR A 41 -9.06 5.66 -5.49
C THR A 41 -9.10 7.14 -5.89
N GLU A 42 -8.77 8.01 -4.95
CA GLU A 42 -8.53 9.44 -5.19
C GLU A 42 -7.08 9.75 -4.81
N LEU A 43 -6.35 10.45 -5.67
CA LEU A 43 -4.96 10.82 -5.46
C LEU A 43 -4.80 12.32 -5.63
N GLU A 44 -4.21 12.98 -4.64
CA GLU A 44 -3.74 14.36 -4.78
C GLU A 44 -2.33 14.33 -5.35
N ILE A 45 -2.17 14.73 -6.62
CA ILE A 45 -0.92 14.58 -7.36
C ILE A 45 -0.39 15.94 -7.79
N ALA A 46 0.85 16.26 -7.40
CA ALA A 46 1.60 17.32 -8.06
C ALA A 46 1.97 16.85 -9.47
N VAL A 47 1.31 17.41 -10.47
CA VAL A 47 1.42 17.01 -11.88
C VAL A 47 2.65 17.65 -12.51
N PRO A 48 3.48 16.88 -13.24
CA PRO A 48 4.65 17.42 -13.94
C PRO A 48 4.23 18.36 -15.07
N ASP A 49 5.17 19.19 -15.55
CA ASP A 49 4.90 20.19 -16.61
C ASP A 49 4.37 19.57 -17.92
N ILE A 50 4.74 18.32 -18.20
CA ILE A 50 4.23 17.56 -19.36
C ILE A 50 2.75 17.20 -19.26
N GLY A 51 2.15 17.32 -18.06
CA GLY A 51 0.73 17.08 -17.82
C GLY A 51 0.30 15.62 -17.83
N ILE A 52 1.21 14.66 -18.00
CA ILE A 52 0.92 13.22 -17.96
C ILE A 52 1.37 12.64 -16.63
N VAL A 53 0.49 11.89 -15.97
CA VAL A 53 0.79 11.13 -14.75
C VAL A 53 0.79 9.65 -15.08
N GLY A 54 1.88 8.96 -14.75
CA GLY A 54 1.98 7.50 -14.83
C GLY A 54 1.71 6.86 -13.46
N LEU A 55 0.78 5.91 -13.42
CA LEU A 55 0.52 5.05 -12.27
C LEU A 55 0.74 3.58 -12.64
N HIS A 56 0.92 2.74 -11.61
CA HIS A 56 0.98 1.30 -11.74
C HIS A 56 -0.37 0.69 -11.35
N ALA A 57 -0.89 -0.17 -12.23
CA ALA A 57 -2.18 -0.84 -12.07
C ALA A 57 -2.13 -2.22 -12.77
N GLU A 58 -1.96 -3.29 -12.02
CA GLU A 58 -1.92 -4.66 -12.55
C GLU A 58 -3.17 -5.44 -12.17
N ASN A 59 -3.67 -6.28 -13.06
CA ASN A 59 -4.86 -7.11 -12.79
C ASN A 59 -6.10 -6.28 -12.40
N LEU A 60 -6.20 -5.04 -12.88
CA LEU A 60 -7.31 -4.15 -12.60
C LEU A 60 -8.12 -3.90 -13.88
N GLY A 61 -9.44 -3.87 -13.75
CA GLY A 61 -10.30 -3.24 -14.74
C GLY A 61 -10.45 -1.76 -14.40
N ILE A 62 -10.00 -0.87 -15.28
CA ILE A 62 -10.15 0.58 -15.11
C ILE A 62 -11.46 1.00 -15.78
N GLU A 63 -12.43 1.43 -14.98
CA GLU A 63 -13.75 1.82 -15.46
C GLU A 63 -13.74 3.24 -16.04
N SER A 64 -13.20 4.18 -15.28
CA SER A 64 -13.19 5.60 -15.63
C SER A 64 -12.17 6.38 -14.80
N VAL A 65 -11.69 7.49 -15.35
CA VAL A 65 -10.72 8.39 -14.72
C VAL A 65 -11.23 9.83 -14.79
N PHE A 66 -11.13 10.54 -13.68
CA PHE A 66 -11.52 11.95 -13.55
C PHE A 66 -10.35 12.77 -13.00
N VAL A 67 -10.20 14.00 -13.49
CA VAL A 67 -9.21 14.98 -13.01
C VAL A 67 -9.96 16.24 -12.61
N ASP A 68 -9.85 16.62 -11.33
CA ASP A 68 -10.61 17.72 -10.72
C ASP A 68 -12.14 17.60 -10.95
N GLY A 69 -12.66 16.37 -10.99
CA GLY A 69 -14.08 16.07 -11.21
C GLY A 69 -14.53 15.96 -12.66
N GLU A 70 -13.66 16.29 -13.63
CA GLU A 70 -13.96 16.18 -15.06
C GLU A 70 -13.41 14.86 -15.62
N ALA A 71 -14.20 14.14 -16.42
CA ALA A 71 -13.74 12.91 -17.06
C ALA A 71 -12.56 13.21 -18.01
N THR A 72 -11.54 12.34 -18.00
CA THR A 72 -10.35 12.50 -18.85
C THR A 72 -10.02 11.22 -19.62
N GLU A 73 -9.25 11.38 -20.69
CA GLU A 73 -8.67 10.27 -21.43
C GLU A 73 -7.48 9.68 -20.68
N PHE A 74 -7.33 8.36 -20.78
CA PHE A 74 -6.23 7.60 -20.20
C PHE A 74 -5.84 6.44 -21.12
N GLU A 75 -4.59 6.02 -21.03
CA GLU A 75 -4.08 4.82 -21.70
C GLU A 75 -3.76 3.76 -20.64
N TYR A 76 -4.21 2.53 -20.86
CA TYR A 76 -4.01 1.42 -19.94
C TYR A 76 -3.41 0.20 -20.67
N TYR A 77 -2.26 -0.27 -20.22
CA TYR A 77 -1.47 -1.33 -20.85
C TYR A 77 -1.19 -2.47 -19.86
N PRO A 78 -2.14 -3.38 -19.59
CA PRO A 78 -1.94 -4.49 -18.65
C PRO A 78 -0.84 -5.45 -19.16
N HIS A 79 0.11 -5.80 -18.30
CA HIS A 79 1.28 -6.59 -18.69
C HIS A 79 0.98 -8.05 -19.03
N GLN A 80 -0.18 -8.59 -18.63
CA GLN A 80 -0.56 -9.99 -18.87
C GLN A 80 -0.74 -10.33 -20.36
N GLN A 81 -1.04 -9.36 -21.22
CA GLN A 81 -1.26 -9.59 -22.65
C GLN A 81 0.03 -9.87 -23.45
N GLN A 82 1.22 -9.71 -22.85
CA GLN A 82 2.51 -9.84 -23.55
C GLN A 82 3.20 -11.21 -23.39
N ASN A 83 2.50 -12.25 -22.93
CA ASN A 83 3.07 -13.59 -22.72
C ASN A 83 3.57 -14.30 -24.00
N ALA A 84 3.23 -13.81 -25.19
CA ALA A 84 3.64 -14.42 -26.47
C ALA A 84 5.17 -14.47 -26.69
N ASP A 85 5.93 -13.53 -26.10
CA ASP A 85 7.40 -13.54 -26.20
C ASP A 85 8.05 -14.55 -25.23
N SER A 86 7.33 -14.98 -24.20
CA SER A 86 7.85 -15.95 -23.23
C SER A 86 7.93 -17.36 -23.82
N GLU A 87 6.96 -17.78 -24.62
CA GLU A 87 6.90 -19.13 -25.22
C GLU A 87 8.10 -19.41 -26.14
N LYS A 88 8.57 -18.39 -26.87
CA LYS A 88 9.76 -18.50 -27.72
C LYS A 88 11.03 -18.78 -26.91
N ARG A 89 11.16 -18.26 -25.68
CA ARG A 89 12.35 -18.46 -24.83
C ARG A 89 12.45 -19.90 -24.31
N TRP A 90 11.32 -20.55 -24.10
CA TRP A 90 11.26 -21.94 -23.65
C TRP A 90 11.57 -22.95 -24.77
N SER A 91 11.37 -22.58 -26.03
CA SER A 91 11.60 -23.47 -27.19
C SER A 91 13.05 -23.92 -27.40
N SER A 92 14.04 -23.22 -26.83
CA SER A 92 15.48 -23.53 -26.93
C SER A 92 16.05 -24.26 -25.71
N VAL A 93 15.21 -24.63 -24.73
CA VAL A 93 15.64 -25.30 -23.50
C VAL A 93 15.97 -26.76 -23.79
N SER A 94 17.20 -27.17 -23.50
CA SER A 94 17.72 -28.53 -23.73
C SER A 94 18.40 -29.17 -22.52
N SER A 95 18.55 -28.41 -21.43
CA SER A 95 19.20 -28.83 -20.19
C SER A 95 18.68 -28.03 -18.99
N PRO A 96 18.86 -28.52 -17.76
CA PRO A 96 18.53 -27.76 -16.55
C PRO A 96 19.21 -26.39 -16.48
N SER A 97 20.47 -26.27 -16.92
CA SER A 97 21.18 -24.98 -16.96
C SER A 97 20.53 -24.00 -17.94
N SER A 98 20.23 -24.44 -19.17
CA SER A 98 19.53 -23.59 -20.14
C SER A 98 18.11 -23.22 -19.68
N ALA A 99 17.45 -24.08 -18.89
CA ALA A 99 16.15 -23.78 -18.28
C ALA A 99 16.29 -22.69 -17.20
N ALA A 100 17.32 -22.78 -16.36
CA ALA A 100 17.62 -21.78 -15.35
C ALA A 100 17.95 -20.42 -15.98
N ASP A 101 18.75 -20.39 -17.05
CA ASP A 101 19.07 -19.16 -17.78
C ASP A 101 17.82 -18.54 -18.42
N ALA A 102 16.98 -19.36 -19.06
CA ALA A 102 15.72 -18.91 -19.66
C ALA A 102 14.75 -18.35 -18.61
N ALA A 103 14.61 -19.04 -17.47
CA ALA A 103 13.79 -18.61 -16.34
C ALA A 103 14.32 -17.30 -15.73
N GLY A 104 15.63 -17.19 -15.52
CA GLY A 104 16.27 -15.99 -14.99
C GLY A 104 16.09 -14.78 -15.91
N ALA A 105 16.27 -14.96 -17.22
CA ALA A 105 16.05 -13.91 -18.21
C ALA A 105 14.56 -13.52 -18.32
N ALA A 106 13.63 -14.47 -18.21
CA ALA A 106 12.20 -14.19 -18.14
C ALA A 106 11.83 -13.39 -16.89
N TYR A 107 12.39 -13.78 -15.74
CA TYR A 107 12.15 -13.11 -14.46
C TYR A 107 12.66 -11.66 -14.45
N LEU A 108 13.91 -11.42 -14.85
CA LEU A 108 14.47 -10.06 -14.93
C LEU A 108 13.62 -9.19 -15.87
N SER A 109 13.36 -9.68 -17.09
CA SER A 109 12.55 -8.98 -18.07
C SER A 109 11.16 -8.61 -17.56
N ALA A 110 10.56 -9.44 -16.69
CA ALA A 110 9.29 -9.12 -16.03
C ALA A 110 9.47 -8.00 -14.98
N LEU A 111 10.52 -8.07 -14.15
CA LEU A 111 10.84 -7.02 -13.18
C LEU A 111 11.12 -5.66 -13.81
N GLU A 112 11.82 -5.62 -14.96
CA GLU A 112 12.07 -4.39 -15.70
C GLU A 112 10.78 -3.79 -16.24
N ARG A 113 9.89 -4.60 -16.82
CA ARG A 113 8.56 -4.17 -17.27
C ARG A 113 7.71 -3.62 -16.12
N GLU A 114 7.72 -4.30 -14.97
CA GLU A 114 7.04 -3.83 -13.75
C GLU A 114 7.59 -2.49 -13.23
N ARG A 115 8.73 -1.97 -13.71
CA ARG A 115 9.18 -0.61 -13.33
C ARG A 115 8.42 0.49 -14.06
N VAL A 116 7.81 0.17 -15.19
CA VAL A 116 7.19 1.18 -16.06
C VAL A 116 5.73 1.33 -15.65
N PRO A 117 5.26 2.57 -15.38
CA PRO A 117 3.85 2.84 -15.19
C PRO A 117 3.04 2.41 -16.41
N ASN A 118 1.93 1.74 -16.18
CA ASN A 118 1.11 1.15 -17.23
C ASN A 118 -0.31 1.73 -17.29
N LEU A 119 -0.61 2.70 -16.43
CA LEU A 119 -1.79 3.57 -16.51
C LEU A 119 -1.31 5.01 -16.69
N LEU A 120 -1.51 5.58 -17.87
CA LEU A 120 -1.10 6.94 -18.22
C LEU A 120 -2.34 7.85 -18.27
N ILE A 121 -2.34 8.90 -17.46
CA ILE A 121 -3.48 9.79 -17.29
C ILE A 121 -3.10 11.18 -17.80
N ASN A 122 -3.93 11.73 -18.69
CA ASN A 122 -3.76 13.10 -19.15
C ASN A 122 -4.42 14.07 -18.15
N CYS A 123 -3.59 14.83 -17.45
CA CYS A 123 -3.98 15.83 -16.46
C CYS A 123 -3.95 17.27 -17.01
N CYS A 124 -3.62 17.47 -18.28
CA CYS A 124 -3.80 18.76 -18.94
C CYS A 124 -5.29 19.09 -19.01
N LYS A 125 -5.66 20.35 -18.78
CA LYS A 125 -7.01 20.79 -19.13
C LYS A 125 -7.21 20.57 -20.64
N ALA A 126 -8.35 20.01 -21.04
CA ALA A 126 -8.84 20.21 -22.39
C ALA A 126 -8.87 21.74 -22.62
N PHE A 127 -8.02 22.25 -23.51
CA PHE A 127 -8.02 23.66 -23.86
C PHE A 127 -9.42 24.01 -24.39
N ARG A 128 -10.26 24.64 -23.56
CA ARG A 128 -11.36 25.44 -24.08
C ARG A 128 -10.71 26.64 -24.76
N VAL A 129 -10.74 26.66 -26.09
CA VAL A 129 -10.32 27.80 -26.91
C VAL A 129 -11.07 29.03 -26.39
N PRO A 130 -10.39 30.05 -25.83
CA PRO A 130 -11.04 31.30 -25.53
C PRO A 130 -11.31 31.99 -26.87
N ASN A 131 -12.56 31.92 -27.33
CA ASN A 131 -13.07 32.92 -28.26
C ASN A 131 -13.23 34.21 -27.45
N GLU A 132 -12.20 35.07 -27.44
CA GLU A 132 -12.36 36.45 -27.02
C GLU A 132 -11.87 37.39 -28.10
N VAL A 133 -12.86 38.04 -28.70
CA VAL A 133 -12.77 39.29 -29.43
C VAL A 133 -12.27 40.37 -28.47
N GLN A 134 -11.41 41.23 -29.00
CA GLN A 134 -10.80 42.44 -28.42
C GLN A 134 -11.64 43.19 -27.37
N GLU A 135 -10.97 43.70 -26.33
CA GLU A 135 -10.95 45.15 -26.07
C GLU A 135 -9.72 45.59 -25.24
N VAL A 136 -9.24 46.78 -25.56
CA VAL A 136 -7.98 47.42 -25.12
C VAL A 136 -8.23 48.22 -23.84
N GLY A 137 -7.34 48.15 -22.85
CA GLY A 137 -7.40 49.05 -21.69
C GLY A 137 -6.26 48.96 -20.67
N ASN A 138 -5.29 49.86 -20.84
CA ASN A 138 -4.40 50.49 -19.84
C ASN A 138 -3.48 49.68 -18.91
N LEU A 139 -2.18 49.99 -19.05
CA LEU A 139 -1.12 49.76 -18.07
C LEU A 139 -1.30 50.65 -16.83
N GLU A 140 -1.20 50.08 -15.63
CA GLU A 140 -0.62 50.76 -14.47
C GLU A 140 0.12 49.77 -13.56
N ASN A 141 1.21 50.28 -12.96
CA ASN A 141 2.29 49.54 -12.34
C ASN A 141 1.87 48.78 -11.07
N GLY A 142 2.13 47.47 -11.03
CA GLY A 142 2.10 46.65 -9.82
C GLY A 142 3.36 45.80 -9.73
N VAL A 143 4.12 46.00 -8.66
CA VAL A 143 5.29 45.19 -8.26
C VAL A 143 4.95 43.69 -8.36
N PRO A 144 5.78 42.83 -9.00
CA PRO A 144 5.55 41.40 -8.93
C PRO A 144 5.85 40.94 -7.50
N SER A 145 4.79 40.73 -6.73
CA SER A 145 4.82 39.94 -5.51
C SER A 145 5.47 38.60 -5.83
N SER A 146 6.50 38.23 -5.08
CA SER A 146 7.16 36.93 -5.12
C SER A 146 6.15 35.84 -4.74
N GLY A 147 5.35 35.40 -5.71
CA GLY A 147 4.49 34.24 -5.58
C GLY A 147 5.36 33.00 -5.56
N GLU A 148 5.35 32.27 -4.44
CA GLU A 148 5.74 30.87 -4.44
C GLU A 148 5.06 30.16 -5.63
N PRO A 149 5.76 29.30 -6.38
CA PRO A 149 5.13 28.59 -7.49
C PRO A 149 3.96 27.78 -6.93
N LYS A 150 2.73 28.16 -7.28
CA LYS A 150 1.54 27.36 -6.98
C LYS A 150 1.76 26.00 -7.62
N GLN A 151 2.09 25.01 -6.81
CA GLN A 151 2.33 23.65 -7.28
C GLN A 151 1.07 23.16 -8.00
N ASN A 152 1.23 22.62 -9.21
CA ASN A 152 0.13 22.15 -10.06
C ASN A 152 -0.46 20.84 -9.50
N VAL A 153 -1.17 20.94 -8.38
CA VAL A 153 -1.78 19.80 -7.70
C VAL A 153 -3.17 19.55 -8.29
N LYS A 154 -3.42 18.29 -8.63
CA LYS A 154 -4.67 17.79 -9.21
C LYS A 154 -5.25 16.68 -8.36
N LEU A 155 -6.57 16.62 -8.28
CA LEU A 155 -7.27 15.49 -7.69
C LEU A 155 -7.63 14.51 -8.79
N VAL A 156 -6.98 13.35 -8.80
CA VAL A 156 -7.22 12.27 -9.78
C VAL A 156 -8.07 11.19 -9.12
N ARG A 157 -9.25 10.91 -9.67
CA ARG A 157 -10.12 9.83 -9.23
C ARG A 157 -10.14 8.73 -10.28
N ILE A 158 -9.97 7.48 -9.85
CA ILE A 158 -10.00 6.30 -10.73
C ILE A 158 -11.01 5.33 -10.16
N ASN A 159 -12.06 5.01 -10.93
CA ASN A 159 -12.99 3.94 -10.59
C ASN A 159 -12.49 2.65 -11.23
N TYR A 160 -12.44 1.57 -10.46
CA TYR A 160 -11.83 0.31 -10.89
C TYR A 160 -12.36 -0.89 -10.11
N TRP A 161 -12.07 -2.08 -10.62
CA TRP A 161 -12.23 -3.35 -9.92
C TRP A 161 -10.98 -4.21 -10.08
N VAL A 162 -10.83 -5.18 -9.19
CA VAL A 162 -9.79 -6.23 -9.31
C VAL A 162 -10.32 -7.30 -10.25
N ASP A 163 -9.65 -7.50 -11.38
CA ASP A 163 -10.03 -8.48 -12.41
C ASP A 163 -9.61 -9.90 -12.01
N LYS A 164 -8.39 -10.04 -11.46
CA LYS A 164 -7.86 -11.33 -10.98
C LYS A 164 -7.23 -11.19 -9.61
N ALA A 165 -7.91 -11.73 -8.60
CA ALA A 165 -7.45 -11.80 -7.22
C ALA A 165 -6.52 -12.98 -6.95
N GLU A 166 -5.49 -13.12 -7.80
CA GLU A 166 -4.47 -14.17 -7.69
C GLU A 166 -3.11 -13.61 -7.24
N THR A 167 -2.97 -12.28 -7.26
CA THR A 167 -1.69 -11.60 -7.07
C THR A 167 -1.91 -10.37 -6.21
N GLY A 168 -1.18 -10.25 -5.10
CA GLY A 168 -1.29 -9.12 -4.17
C GLY A 168 -2.51 -9.15 -3.26
N ILE A 169 -3.58 -9.81 -3.69
CA ILE A 169 -4.79 -10.04 -2.92
C ILE A 169 -5.27 -11.46 -3.12
N HIS A 170 -5.72 -12.07 -2.02
CA HIS A 170 -5.98 -13.50 -1.95
C HIS A 170 -7.27 -13.77 -1.18
N PHE A 171 -8.08 -14.67 -1.70
CA PHE A 171 -9.32 -15.14 -1.08
C PHE A 171 -9.17 -16.61 -0.70
N ASP A 172 -9.42 -16.92 0.58
CA ASP A 172 -9.61 -18.28 1.08
C ASP A 172 -10.91 -18.34 1.90
N ASN A 173 -11.91 -19.06 1.42
CA ASN A 173 -13.23 -19.14 2.05
C ASN A 173 -13.79 -17.74 2.40
N GLU A 174 -14.03 -17.46 3.69
CA GLU A 174 -14.51 -16.16 4.19
C GLU A 174 -13.40 -15.16 4.53
N VAL A 175 -12.15 -15.48 4.16
CA VAL A 175 -10.96 -14.67 4.44
C VAL A 175 -10.45 -14.03 3.15
N LEU A 176 -10.24 -12.72 3.21
CA LEU A 176 -9.44 -11.98 2.25
C LEU A 176 -8.23 -11.40 2.95
N HIS A 177 -7.07 -11.46 2.32
CA HIS A 177 -5.88 -10.74 2.77
C HIS A 177 -5.05 -10.21 1.60
N THR A 178 -4.31 -9.14 1.85
CA THR A 178 -3.31 -8.61 0.91
C THR A 178 -1.91 -9.09 1.27
N ASP A 179 -1.09 -9.38 0.26
CA ASP A 179 0.35 -9.51 0.38
C ASP A 179 1.05 -8.63 -0.65
N ASN A 180 1.59 -7.50 -0.19
CA ASN A 180 2.21 -6.51 -1.05
C ASN A 180 3.71 -6.75 -1.32
N GLN A 181 4.27 -7.90 -0.91
CA GLN A 181 5.67 -8.21 -1.16
C GLN A 181 6.00 -8.08 -2.65
N ILE A 182 7.10 -7.39 -2.99
CA ILE A 182 7.60 -7.27 -4.37
C ILE A 182 6.57 -6.58 -5.29
N ARG A 183 6.21 -5.32 -4.98
CA ARG A 183 5.39 -4.45 -5.86
C ARG A 183 4.01 -5.01 -6.18
N ARG A 184 3.31 -5.54 -5.17
CA ARG A 184 1.98 -6.15 -5.35
C ARG A 184 0.83 -5.27 -4.87
N ALA A 185 1.12 -4.11 -4.28
CA ALA A 185 0.12 -3.09 -3.98
C ALA A 185 -0.67 -2.65 -5.24
N ARG A 186 0.05 -2.46 -6.35
CA ARG A 186 -0.52 -2.16 -7.68
C ARG A 186 -1.52 -3.21 -8.21
N CYS A 187 -1.54 -4.41 -7.61
CA CYS A 187 -2.43 -5.50 -8.05
C CYS A 187 -3.84 -5.41 -7.47
N TRP A 188 -4.07 -4.48 -6.54
CA TRP A 188 -5.40 -4.28 -5.94
C TRP A 188 -5.80 -2.80 -5.79
N PHE A 189 -4.90 -1.86 -6.07
CA PHE A 189 -5.25 -0.45 -6.29
C PHE A 189 -4.23 0.28 -7.19
N PRO A 190 -4.66 1.23 -8.06
CA PRO A 190 -3.76 2.07 -8.83
C PRO A 190 -2.89 2.93 -7.91
N CYS A 191 -1.57 2.88 -8.06
CA CYS A 191 -0.66 3.66 -7.21
C CYS A 191 0.69 3.96 -7.88
N MET A 192 1.41 4.94 -7.33
CA MET A 192 2.84 5.10 -7.64
C MET A 192 3.67 4.15 -6.78
N ASP A 193 3.75 2.90 -7.24
CA ASP A 193 4.49 1.82 -6.59
C ASP A 193 6.00 1.87 -6.90
N GLU A 194 6.61 2.98 -6.51
CA GLU A 194 8.05 3.23 -6.54
C GLU A 194 8.60 3.37 -5.11
N GLY A 195 9.82 2.88 -4.86
CA GLY A 195 10.37 2.75 -3.50
C GLY A 195 10.60 4.06 -2.73
N PHE A 196 10.54 5.21 -3.40
CA PHE A 196 10.74 6.53 -2.79
C PHE A 196 9.44 7.35 -2.64
N GLN A 197 8.36 6.96 -3.33
CA GLN A 197 7.10 7.70 -3.31
C GLN A 197 6.32 7.37 -2.03
N ARG A 198 6.20 8.34 -1.13
CA ARG A 198 5.49 8.19 0.15
C ARG A 198 4.37 9.22 0.26
N CYS A 199 3.23 8.82 0.76
CA CYS A 199 2.09 9.70 1.03
C CYS A 199 1.26 9.21 2.21
N CYS A 200 0.36 10.06 2.70
CA CYS A 200 -0.65 9.70 3.69
C CYS A 200 -1.86 9.05 3.01
N TYR A 201 -2.64 8.30 3.79
CA TYR A 201 -3.78 7.57 3.27
C TYR A 201 -5.05 7.75 4.11
N ASP A 202 -6.19 7.90 3.42
CA ASP A 202 -7.51 7.63 3.98
C ASP A 202 -8.03 6.32 3.38
N LEU A 203 -8.46 5.37 4.20
CA LEU A 203 -8.87 4.05 3.73
C LEU A 203 -10.29 3.75 4.19
N GLU A 204 -11.16 3.38 3.26
CA GLU A 204 -12.56 3.10 3.49
C GLU A 204 -12.90 1.74 2.87
N PHE A 205 -13.30 0.79 3.73
CA PHE A 205 -13.59 -0.59 3.32
C PHE A 205 -15.00 -0.99 3.71
N THR A 206 -15.83 -1.30 2.71
CA THR A 206 -17.19 -1.80 2.89
C THR A 206 -17.24 -3.31 2.72
N VAL A 207 -17.77 -4.01 3.71
CA VAL A 207 -17.82 -5.48 3.79
C VAL A 207 -19.19 -5.94 4.29
N ALA A 208 -19.51 -7.23 4.15
CA ALA A 208 -20.72 -7.80 4.74
C ALA A 208 -20.76 -7.62 6.27
N HIS A 209 -21.96 -7.49 6.86
CA HIS A 209 -22.10 -7.16 8.30
C HIS A 209 -21.51 -8.19 9.28
N ASN A 210 -21.32 -9.44 8.87
CA ASN A 210 -20.69 -10.50 9.67
C ASN A 210 -19.15 -10.48 9.60
N LEU A 211 -18.57 -9.67 8.70
CA LEU A 211 -17.12 -9.58 8.49
C LEU A 211 -16.54 -8.33 9.14
N VAL A 212 -15.24 -8.36 9.43
CA VAL A 212 -14.47 -7.24 9.97
C VAL A 212 -13.36 -6.92 8.99
N ALA A 213 -13.23 -5.66 8.57
CA ALA A 213 -12.09 -5.20 7.81
C ALA A 213 -11.04 -4.60 8.75
N VAL A 214 -9.80 -5.08 8.65
CA VAL A 214 -8.63 -4.56 9.38
C VAL A 214 -7.63 -4.02 8.36
N SER A 215 -7.19 -2.79 8.55
CA SER A 215 -6.27 -2.14 7.63
C SER A 215 -5.26 -1.24 8.35
N SER A 216 -4.32 -0.70 7.58
CA SER A 216 -3.32 0.24 8.03
C SER A 216 -3.94 1.56 8.50
N GLY A 217 -3.40 2.12 9.57
CA GLY A 217 -3.83 3.38 10.17
C GLY A 217 -4.69 3.17 11.41
N SER A 218 -5.21 4.28 11.93
CA SER A 218 -6.12 4.29 13.07
C SER A 218 -7.56 4.24 12.58
N LEU A 219 -8.34 3.31 13.13
CA LEU A 219 -9.78 3.21 12.89
C LEU A 219 -10.46 4.44 13.50
N LEU A 220 -11.07 5.28 12.66
CA LEU A 220 -11.77 6.48 13.09
C LEU A 220 -13.20 6.16 13.53
N TYR A 221 -13.92 5.45 12.68
CA TYR A 221 -15.30 5.03 12.94
C TYR A 221 -15.71 3.90 12.00
N GLN A 222 -16.81 3.23 12.38
CA GLN A 222 -17.49 2.24 11.54
C GLN A 222 -18.94 2.67 11.32
N VAL A 223 -19.47 2.41 10.13
CA VAL A 223 -20.86 2.72 9.76
C VAL A 223 -21.55 1.43 9.34
N LEU A 224 -22.71 1.14 9.93
CA LEU A 224 -23.59 0.07 9.48
C LEU A 224 -24.61 0.65 8.49
N SER A 225 -24.70 0.07 7.30
CA SER A 225 -25.67 0.46 6.29
C SER A 225 -27.10 0.07 6.69
N LYS A 226 -28.09 0.73 6.10
CA LYS A 226 -29.52 0.43 6.32
C LYS A 226 -30.08 -0.53 5.26
N ASP A 227 -29.21 -1.14 4.46
CA ASP A 227 -29.60 -2.06 3.40
C ASP A 227 -30.01 -3.43 3.98
N ASP A 228 -30.66 -4.25 3.16
CA ASP A 228 -31.00 -5.63 3.49
C ASP A 228 -30.46 -6.56 2.38
N PRO A 229 -29.39 -7.34 2.64
CA PRO A 229 -28.65 -7.45 3.90
C PRO A 229 -27.76 -6.22 4.18
N PRO A 230 -27.46 -5.92 5.46
CA PRO A 230 -26.64 -4.77 5.82
C PRO A 230 -25.15 -4.99 5.55
N HIS A 231 -24.44 -3.89 5.32
CA HIS A 231 -22.99 -3.83 5.14
C HIS A 231 -22.35 -2.98 6.24
N LYS A 232 -21.07 -3.25 6.55
CA LYS A 232 -20.27 -2.42 7.46
C LYS A 232 -19.16 -1.73 6.68
N THR A 233 -19.03 -0.43 6.87
CA THR A 233 -17.95 0.40 6.32
C THR A 233 -16.99 0.79 7.44
N TYR A 234 -15.72 0.43 7.30
CA TYR A 234 -14.64 0.78 8.22
C TYR A 234 -13.81 1.92 7.64
N VAL A 235 -13.63 3.00 8.41
CA VAL A 235 -12.88 4.19 7.97
C VAL A 235 -11.60 4.33 8.79
N TYR A 236 -10.45 4.18 8.13
CA TYR A 236 -9.11 4.29 8.67
C TYR A 236 -8.40 5.54 8.15
N ARG A 237 -7.48 6.06 8.96
CA ARG A 237 -6.55 7.12 8.56
C ARG A 237 -5.12 6.78 8.92
N LEU A 238 -4.22 6.97 7.97
CA LEU A 238 -2.78 6.81 8.12
C LEU A 238 -2.07 8.14 7.81
N ASP A 239 -1.77 8.89 8.87
CA ASP A 239 -1.14 10.22 8.77
C ASP A 239 0.38 10.16 8.58
N VAL A 240 1.00 9.01 8.83
CA VAL A 240 2.45 8.82 8.62
C VAL A 240 2.69 8.45 7.15
N PRO A 241 3.50 9.22 6.40
CA PRO A 241 3.73 8.93 4.99
C PRO A 241 4.46 7.60 4.77
N VAL A 242 3.83 6.70 4.01
CA VAL A 242 4.40 5.39 3.65
C VAL A 242 4.32 5.15 2.14
N THR A 243 5.14 4.22 1.65
CA THR A 243 5.01 3.72 0.27
C THR A 243 3.80 2.78 0.17
N ALA A 244 3.22 2.66 -1.03
CA ALA A 244 2.02 1.85 -1.28
C ALA A 244 2.15 0.39 -0.79
N GLN A 245 3.37 -0.18 -0.82
CA GLN A 245 3.65 -1.54 -0.36
C GLN A 245 3.24 -1.78 1.11
N TRP A 246 3.17 -0.74 1.93
CA TRP A 246 2.85 -0.85 3.36
C TRP A 246 1.35 -0.79 3.65
N ILE A 247 0.48 -0.56 2.67
CA ILE A 247 -0.97 -0.56 2.89
C ILE A 247 -1.47 -1.99 2.90
N SER A 248 -2.03 -2.45 4.01
CA SER A 248 -2.55 -3.82 4.12
C SER A 248 -4.05 -3.83 4.36
N LEU A 249 -4.72 -4.87 3.88
CA LEU A 249 -6.13 -5.14 4.14
C LEU A 249 -6.31 -6.62 4.48
N VAL A 250 -7.03 -6.90 5.54
CA VAL A 250 -7.51 -8.25 5.87
C VAL A 250 -8.99 -8.17 6.23
N VAL A 251 -9.81 -9.05 5.65
CA VAL A 251 -11.25 -9.13 5.89
C VAL A 251 -11.62 -10.56 6.25
N ALA A 252 -12.25 -10.76 7.40
CA ALA A 252 -12.69 -12.08 7.87
C ALA A 252 -13.74 -11.94 8.99
N PRO A 253 -14.43 -13.01 9.42
CA PRO A 253 -15.29 -13.00 10.61
C PRO A 253 -14.45 -12.98 11.90
N PHE A 254 -13.73 -11.88 12.14
CA PHE A 254 -12.74 -11.78 13.21
C PHE A 254 -13.32 -11.57 14.60
N GLU A 255 -12.58 -12.07 15.59
CA GLU A 255 -12.62 -11.61 16.98
C GLU A 255 -11.48 -10.62 17.24
N ILE A 256 -11.77 -9.57 18.01
CA ILE A 256 -10.80 -8.52 18.36
C ILE A 256 -10.54 -8.56 19.86
N LEU A 257 -9.27 -8.75 20.23
CA LEU A 257 -8.77 -8.76 21.59
C LEU A 257 -7.86 -7.54 21.82
N PRO A 258 -8.32 -6.47 22.48
CA PRO A 258 -7.45 -5.35 22.84
C PRO A 258 -6.40 -5.76 23.86
N ASP A 259 -5.20 -5.18 23.80
CA ASP A 259 -4.18 -5.40 24.81
C ASP A 259 -4.61 -4.73 26.15
N PRO A 260 -4.50 -5.43 27.30
CA PRO A 260 -4.97 -4.91 28.58
C PRO A 260 -4.05 -3.85 29.21
N HIS A 261 -2.79 -3.74 28.76
CA HIS A 261 -1.78 -2.82 29.31
C HIS A 261 -1.53 -1.61 28.40
N VAL A 262 -1.63 -1.79 27.09
CA VAL A 262 -1.35 -0.75 26.09
C VAL A 262 -2.55 -0.60 25.16
N GLY A 263 -3.39 0.41 25.41
CA GLY A 263 -4.62 0.66 24.64
C GLY A 263 -4.40 1.02 23.16
N LEU A 264 -3.15 1.13 22.72
CA LEU A 264 -2.77 1.30 21.31
C LEU A 264 -2.81 -0.01 20.51
N ILE A 265 -2.70 -1.15 21.21
CA ILE A 265 -2.45 -2.45 20.62
C ILE A 265 -3.75 -3.26 20.58
N SER A 266 -3.98 -3.93 19.47
CA SER A 266 -5.07 -4.89 19.33
C SER A 266 -4.59 -6.15 18.61
N HIS A 267 -5.12 -7.29 19.04
CA HIS A 267 -4.83 -8.60 18.48
C HIS A 267 -6.11 -9.15 17.87
N VAL A 268 -6.01 -9.72 16.68
CA VAL A 268 -7.16 -10.10 15.86
C VAL A 268 -6.94 -11.52 15.36
N CYS A 269 -7.95 -12.38 15.50
CA CYS A 269 -7.87 -13.74 14.98
C CYS A 269 -9.25 -14.27 14.59
N LEU A 270 -9.28 -15.40 13.89
CA LEU A 270 -10.53 -16.14 13.69
C LEU A 270 -11.05 -16.70 15.04
N PRO A 271 -12.37 -16.89 15.21
CA PRO A 271 -12.97 -17.27 16.50
C PRO A 271 -12.37 -18.54 17.12
N ALA A 272 -12.03 -19.52 16.28
CA ALA A 272 -11.44 -20.79 16.71
C ALA A 272 -10.06 -20.63 17.39
N ASN A 273 -9.36 -19.52 17.15
CA ASN A 273 -8.03 -19.24 17.68
C ASN A 273 -8.04 -18.32 18.90
N LEU A 274 -9.21 -17.78 19.31
CA LEU A 274 -9.29 -16.79 20.39
C LEU A 274 -8.71 -17.28 21.73
N PRO A 275 -8.96 -18.52 22.20
CA PRO A 275 -8.35 -18.99 23.45
C PRO A 275 -6.83 -19.04 23.39
N LYS A 276 -6.27 -19.50 22.25
CA LYS A 276 -4.82 -19.56 22.04
C LYS A 276 -4.21 -18.16 21.95
N LEU A 277 -4.91 -17.23 21.31
CA LEU A 277 -4.48 -15.84 21.20
C LEU A 277 -4.31 -15.21 22.59
N GLN A 278 -5.31 -15.37 23.48
CA GLN A 278 -5.27 -14.82 24.84
C GLN A 278 -4.03 -15.28 25.61
N ASN A 279 -3.67 -16.56 25.52
CA ASN A 279 -2.47 -17.10 26.16
C ASN A 279 -1.19 -16.53 25.54
N THR A 280 -1.20 -16.30 24.22
CA THR A 280 0.00 -15.93 23.46
C THR A 280 0.40 -14.47 23.64
N VAL A 281 -0.57 -13.56 23.71
CA VAL A 281 -0.32 -12.11 23.68
C VAL A 281 -0.16 -11.49 25.07
N GLU A 282 -0.33 -12.26 26.15
CA GLU A 282 -0.29 -11.79 27.54
C GLU A 282 0.92 -10.89 27.84
N PHE A 283 2.09 -11.22 27.28
CA PHE A 283 3.34 -10.50 27.55
C PHE A 283 3.78 -9.56 26.42
N PHE A 284 2.98 -9.39 25.37
CA PHE A 284 3.38 -8.63 24.19
C PHE A 284 3.70 -7.15 24.49
N HIS A 285 2.92 -6.52 25.37
CA HIS A 285 3.18 -5.15 25.83
C HIS A 285 4.59 -4.93 26.42
N ASN A 286 5.20 -5.94 27.06
CA ASN A 286 6.55 -5.81 27.63
C ASN A 286 7.59 -5.63 26.52
N ALA A 287 7.44 -6.43 25.47
CA ALA A 287 8.24 -6.39 24.25
C ALA A 287 8.12 -5.02 23.55
N PHE A 288 6.87 -4.59 23.33
CA PHE A 288 6.55 -3.30 22.74
C PHE A 288 7.17 -2.12 23.51
N ASN A 289 6.96 -2.07 24.84
CA ASN A 289 7.50 -1.01 25.69
C ASN A 289 9.04 -1.05 25.74
N HIS A 290 9.63 -2.24 25.80
CA HIS A 290 11.08 -2.40 25.78
C HIS A 290 11.71 -1.81 24.52
N TYR A 291 11.09 -1.98 23.35
CA TYR A 291 11.62 -1.38 22.12
C TYR A 291 11.47 0.14 22.06
N GLU A 292 10.39 0.71 22.60
CA GLU A 292 10.30 2.17 22.72
C GLU A 292 11.41 2.74 23.61
N GLU A 293 11.70 2.06 24.74
CA GLU A 293 12.78 2.43 25.66
C GLU A 293 14.16 2.23 25.02
N TYR A 294 14.38 1.09 24.37
CA TYR A 294 15.66 0.75 23.75
C TYR A 294 16.01 1.68 22.58
N LEU A 295 15.01 2.06 21.78
CA LEU A 295 15.20 2.96 20.64
C LEU A 295 15.13 4.45 21.01
N ASP A 296 14.79 4.76 22.26
CA ASP A 296 14.51 6.12 22.73
C ASP A 296 13.52 6.85 21.81
N ALA A 297 12.52 6.12 21.32
CA ALA A 297 11.59 6.60 20.31
C ALA A 297 10.23 5.91 20.45
N LYS A 298 9.16 6.72 20.42
CA LYS A 298 7.79 6.21 20.43
C LYS A 298 7.42 5.54 19.12
N PHE A 299 6.52 4.56 19.21
CA PHE A 299 5.92 3.92 18.06
C PHE A 299 5.27 5.00 17.16
N PRO A 300 5.57 5.02 15.85
CA PRO A 300 5.28 6.17 15.02
C PRO A 300 3.79 6.31 14.62
N PHE A 301 2.97 5.28 14.82
CA PHE A 301 1.57 5.27 14.41
C PHE A 301 0.61 5.34 15.61
N GLY A 302 -0.63 5.79 15.36
CA GLY A 302 -1.67 5.98 16.38
C GLY A 302 -2.40 4.69 16.82
N SER A 303 -2.02 3.53 16.29
CA SER A 303 -2.53 2.20 16.67
C SER A 303 -1.60 1.12 16.14
N TYR A 304 -1.60 -0.06 16.77
CA TYR A 304 -0.94 -1.25 16.24
C TYR A 304 -1.88 -2.46 16.26
N THR A 305 -1.94 -3.22 15.16
CA THR A 305 -2.82 -4.39 15.07
C THR A 305 -2.09 -5.64 14.57
N GLN A 306 -2.16 -6.73 15.33
CA GLN A 306 -1.68 -8.05 14.89
C GLN A 306 -2.86 -8.90 14.43
N VAL A 307 -2.77 -9.48 13.25
CA VAL A 307 -3.79 -10.38 12.68
C VAL A 307 -3.19 -11.78 12.55
N PHE A 308 -3.86 -12.78 13.10
CA PHE A 308 -3.43 -14.18 13.06
C PHE A 308 -4.33 -15.00 12.15
N LEU A 309 -3.76 -15.51 11.05
CA LEU A 309 -4.44 -16.33 10.03
C LEU A 309 -3.81 -17.71 9.92
N ALA A 310 -4.59 -18.71 9.55
CA ALA A 310 -4.07 -20.06 9.36
C ALA A 310 -3.07 -20.09 8.19
N PRO A 311 -1.98 -20.87 8.27
CA PRO A 311 -0.91 -20.88 7.28
C PRO A 311 -1.42 -21.23 5.87
N GLU A 312 -2.42 -22.10 5.76
CA GLU A 312 -3.09 -22.48 4.51
C GLU A 312 -3.85 -21.34 3.85
N MET A 313 -4.22 -20.30 4.61
CA MET A 313 -4.95 -19.13 4.13
C MET A 313 -4.01 -18.02 3.65
N THR A 314 -2.72 -18.09 3.96
CA THR A 314 -1.73 -17.02 3.73
C THR A 314 -0.68 -17.41 2.70
N VAL A 315 -0.26 -16.46 1.86
CA VAL A 315 0.82 -16.70 0.89
C VAL A 315 2.20 -16.76 1.55
N SER A 316 2.36 -16.05 2.66
CA SER A 316 3.59 -16.03 3.44
C SER A 316 3.27 -16.20 4.92
N SER A 317 4.19 -16.81 5.67
CA SER A 317 4.05 -16.97 7.13
C SER A 317 3.98 -15.62 7.88
N LYS A 318 4.35 -14.53 7.20
CA LYS A 318 4.21 -13.16 7.70
C LYS A 318 4.03 -12.16 6.56
N SER A 319 3.23 -11.14 6.82
CA SER A 319 3.17 -9.93 5.99
C SER A 319 3.09 -8.70 6.89
N LEU A 320 3.83 -7.65 6.55
CA LEU A 320 3.96 -6.45 7.39
C LEU A 320 3.38 -5.24 6.64
N GLY A 321 2.52 -4.48 7.31
CA GLY A 321 1.92 -3.24 6.78
C GLY A 321 2.00 -2.09 7.79
N ALA A 322 1.98 -0.83 7.36
CA ALA A 322 2.01 0.30 8.28
C ALA A 322 0.98 0.11 9.40
N SER A 323 1.41 0.22 10.67
CA SER A 323 0.59 -0.04 11.88
C SER A 323 -0.08 -1.41 12.02
N MET A 324 0.27 -2.41 11.21
CA MET A 324 -0.28 -3.77 11.38
C MET A 324 0.66 -4.89 10.90
N GLY A 325 0.45 -6.10 11.41
CA GLY A 325 1.15 -7.30 10.93
C GLY A 325 0.19 -8.46 10.78
N VAL A 326 0.37 -9.26 9.73
CA VAL A 326 -0.32 -10.53 9.53
C VAL A 326 0.68 -11.65 9.83
N PHE A 327 0.29 -12.60 10.68
CA PHE A 327 1.12 -13.70 11.16
C PHE A 327 0.39 -15.03 11.02
N SER A 328 1.15 -16.12 10.81
CA SER A 328 0.60 -17.48 10.89
C SER A 328 0.07 -17.76 12.29
N SER A 329 -1.12 -18.36 12.40
CA SER A 329 -1.72 -18.78 13.66
C SER A 329 -1.01 -19.99 14.29
N GLU A 330 -0.06 -20.61 13.60
CA GLU A 330 0.83 -21.64 14.18
C GLU A 330 1.69 -21.08 15.32
N VAL A 331 1.85 -19.75 15.39
CA VAL A 331 2.56 -19.11 16.49
C VAL A 331 1.73 -19.04 17.78
N LEU A 332 0.44 -19.35 17.72
CA LEU A 332 -0.47 -19.31 18.86
C LEU A 332 -0.40 -20.61 19.65
N TYR A 333 -0.29 -20.53 20.97
CA TYR A 333 -0.22 -21.69 21.85
C TYR A 333 -1.40 -21.80 22.82
N ASP A 334 -1.62 -23.02 23.28
CA ASP A 334 -2.65 -23.40 24.23
C ASP A 334 -2.11 -23.36 25.67
N ASP A 335 -2.99 -23.27 26.68
CA ASP A 335 -2.59 -23.16 28.10
C ASP A 335 -1.88 -24.43 28.62
N THR A 336 -2.03 -25.54 27.90
CA THR A 336 -1.41 -26.83 28.17
C THR A 336 0.06 -26.94 27.70
N VAL A 337 0.57 -25.98 26.91
CA VAL A 337 1.97 -25.98 26.43
C VAL A 337 2.88 -25.34 27.47
N ILE A 338 3.15 -26.07 28.56
CA ILE A 338 3.89 -25.55 29.72
C ILE A 338 5.42 -25.80 29.62
N ASP A 339 5.90 -26.76 28.82
CA ASP A 339 7.26 -27.31 29.02
C ASP A 339 8.07 -27.73 27.76
N GLN A 340 7.90 -27.09 26.59
CA GLN A 340 8.91 -27.20 25.52
C GLN A 340 9.80 -25.96 25.47
N ASP A 341 10.79 -26.02 26.35
CA ASP A 341 11.85 -25.04 26.63
C ASP A 341 11.34 -23.69 27.14
N SER A 342 11.93 -23.23 28.24
CA SER A 342 12.00 -21.81 28.63
C SER A 342 12.54 -20.89 27.51
N LEU A 343 12.99 -21.47 26.40
CA LEU A 343 13.35 -20.85 25.14
C LEU A 343 12.15 -20.66 24.18
N GLY A 344 11.09 -21.48 24.23
CA GLY A 344 9.93 -21.48 23.33
C GLY A 344 8.88 -20.41 23.69
N ALA A 345 8.50 -20.34 24.97
CA ALA A 345 7.64 -19.28 25.51
C ALA A 345 8.27 -17.89 25.36
N ALA A 346 9.60 -17.80 25.38
CA ALA A 346 10.35 -16.58 25.07
C ALA A 346 10.56 -16.37 23.55
N ARG A 347 10.78 -17.43 22.76
CA ARG A 347 11.17 -17.31 21.34
C ARG A 347 10.14 -16.64 20.47
N MET A 348 8.85 -16.82 20.70
CA MET A 348 7.81 -16.31 19.80
C MET A 348 7.43 -14.85 20.06
N PRO A 349 7.21 -14.41 21.32
CA PRO A 349 7.24 -12.98 21.63
C PRO A 349 8.50 -12.36 21.07
N LEU A 350 9.71 -12.88 21.35
CA LEU A 350 10.97 -12.34 20.80
C LEU A 350 11.12 -12.40 19.26
N THR A 351 10.43 -13.30 18.54
CA THR A 351 10.56 -13.41 17.07
C THR A 351 9.58 -12.50 16.36
N ILE A 352 8.35 -12.39 16.87
CA ILE A 352 7.36 -11.39 16.47
C ILE A 352 7.96 -10.01 16.76
N ASP A 353 8.47 -9.82 17.98
CA ASP A 353 9.05 -8.59 18.51
C ASP A 353 10.34 -8.17 17.80
N LYS A 354 11.30 -9.06 17.50
CA LYS A 354 12.49 -8.69 16.68
C LYS A 354 12.13 -8.24 15.26
N ARG A 355 11.10 -8.82 14.67
CA ARG A 355 10.68 -8.53 13.28
C ARG A 355 9.83 -7.28 13.22
N GLU A 356 9.00 -7.05 14.23
CA GLU A 356 8.29 -5.80 14.45
C GLU A 356 9.25 -4.67 14.83
N ALA A 357 10.27 -4.92 15.64
CA ALA A 357 11.34 -3.97 15.87
C ALA A 357 12.08 -3.61 14.59
N SER A 358 12.34 -4.56 13.69
CA SER A 358 12.89 -4.25 12.37
C SER A 358 11.94 -3.38 11.54
N MET A 359 10.64 -3.58 11.68
CA MET A 359 9.61 -2.78 11.02
C MET A 359 9.53 -1.37 11.61
N ILE A 360 9.39 -1.26 12.93
CA ILE A 360 9.43 -0.02 13.71
C ILE A 360 10.70 0.77 13.37
N MET A 361 11.86 0.10 13.35
CA MET A 361 13.14 0.69 12.93
C MET A 361 13.14 1.22 11.50
N SER A 362 12.45 0.55 10.58
CA SER A 362 12.33 1.02 9.19
C SER A 362 11.56 2.35 9.07
N PHE A 363 10.69 2.65 10.03
CA PHE A 363 9.92 3.89 10.11
C PHE A 363 10.54 4.97 11.02
N ILE A 364 11.32 4.57 12.03
CA ILE A 364 12.01 5.50 12.96
C ILE A 364 13.37 5.98 12.39
N SER A 365 14.04 5.15 11.58
CA SER A 365 15.38 5.45 11.03
C SER A 365 15.52 6.74 10.19
N PRO A 366 14.48 7.35 9.57
CA PRO A 366 14.68 8.62 8.86
C PRO A 366 15.04 9.80 9.77
N LYS A 367 14.84 9.69 11.09
CA LYS A 367 15.18 10.74 12.06
C LYS A 367 16.62 10.66 12.60
N ILE A 368 17.38 9.62 12.23
CA ILE A 368 18.78 9.44 12.63
C ILE A 368 19.66 9.46 11.38
N LYS A 369 19.78 10.62 10.74
CA LYS A 369 20.88 10.95 9.82
C LYS A 369 21.24 12.41 9.93
#